data_AF-A0A7X7KEF1-F1
#
_entry.id   AF-A0A7X7KEF1-F1
#
_cell.length_a   1.000
_cell.length_b   1.000
_cell.length_c   1.000
_cell.angle_alpha   90.00
_cell.angle_beta   90.00
_cell.angle_gamma   90.00
#
_symmetry.space_group_name_H-M   'P 1'
#
loop_
_entity.id
_entity.type
_entity.pdbx_description
1 polymer ?
#
loop_
_entity_poly.entity_id
_entity_poly.type
_entity_poly.pdbx_seq_one_letter_code
_entity_poly.pdbx_strand_id
1 'polypeptide(L)'
;GSEGSAVTEEEDIVKWDFAKKRKSDEKILAAMATRKSGGGGAADPAAIGHHGHARQFQDVLNAIKRGVPPSIDGPEGRRSVELILAVYKAAETGKALKLPLASDPVLRARKVGVGGM
;
A
#
# COMPACT_ATOMS: atom_id res chain seq x y z
N GLY A 1 -18.41 -5.24 -15.01
CA GLY A 1 -18.20 -6.12 -16.17
C GLY A 1 -19.55 -6.54 -16.73
N SER A 2 -19.58 -7.34 -17.79
CA SER A 2 -20.84 -7.81 -18.40
C SER A 2 -21.60 -8.85 -17.56
N GLU A 3 -20.92 -9.54 -16.64
CA GLU A 3 -21.47 -10.63 -15.82
C GLU A 3 -21.67 -10.26 -14.33
N GLY A 4 -21.57 -8.97 -13.99
CA GLY A 4 -21.66 -8.48 -12.62
C GLY A 4 -20.77 -7.28 -12.30
N SER A 5 -20.88 -6.83 -11.05
CA SER A 5 -20.16 -5.70 -10.48
C SER A 5 -19.80 -5.97 -9.02
N ALA A 6 -18.52 -5.72 -8.69
CA ALA A 6 -18.10 -5.43 -7.34
C ALA A 6 -17.67 -3.97 -7.28
N VAL A 7 -18.03 -3.26 -6.21
CA VAL A 7 -17.59 -1.88 -5.96
C VAL A 7 -17.07 -1.81 -4.54
N THR A 8 -15.89 -1.23 -4.40
CA THR A 8 -15.26 -0.90 -3.12
C THR A 8 -15.23 0.60 -2.95
N GLU A 9 -15.71 1.08 -1.81
CA GLU A 9 -15.52 2.44 -1.34
C GLU A 9 -14.67 2.37 -0.08
N GLU A 10 -13.53 3.06 -0.10
CA GLU A 10 -12.54 3.00 0.99
C GLU A 10 -12.06 1.56 1.24
N GLU A 11 -12.40 0.97 2.39
CA GLU A 11 -12.07 -0.41 2.75
C GLU A 11 -13.28 -1.35 2.71
N ASP A 12 -14.48 -0.82 2.45
CA ASP A 12 -15.72 -1.58 2.45
C ASP A 12 -16.14 -1.93 1.00
N ILE A 13 -16.51 -3.20 0.79
CA ILE A 13 -17.22 -3.58 -0.43
C ILE A 13 -18.66 -3.09 -0.28
N VAL A 14 -19.06 -2.13 -1.10
CA VAL A 14 -20.40 -1.51 -1.08
C VAL A 14 -21.35 -2.16 -2.07
N LYS A 15 -20.81 -2.88 -3.06
CA LYS A 15 -21.61 -3.63 -4.03
C LYS A 15 -20.97 -4.98 -4.30
N TRP A 16 -21.78 -6.03 -4.22
CA TRP A 16 -21.41 -7.39 -4.63
C TRP A 16 -22.60 -8.02 -5.35
N ASP A 17 -22.62 -7.90 -6.67
CA ASP A 17 -23.75 -8.35 -7.49
C ASP A 17 -23.24 -9.03 -8.76
N PHE A 18 -23.45 -10.34 -8.87
CA PHE A 18 -22.97 -11.16 -9.98
C PHE A 18 -24.10 -11.99 -10.57
N ALA A 19 -24.10 -12.14 -11.89
CA ALA A 19 -25.13 -12.87 -12.63
C ALA A 19 -25.28 -14.34 -12.18
N LYS A 20 -24.19 -14.95 -11.69
CA LYS A 20 -24.16 -16.30 -11.14
C LYS A 20 -23.80 -16.27 -9.65
N LYS A 21 -24.82 -16.28 -8.79
CA LYS A 21 -24.64 -16.35 -7.32
C LYS A 21 -24.10 -17.71 -6.90
N ARG A 22 -23.14 -17.70 -5.96
CA ARG A 22 -22.56 -18.89 -5.32
C ARG A 22 -22.92 -18.90 -3.83
N LYS A 23 -22.96 -20.08 -3.20
CA LYS A 23 -23.16 -20.21 -1.75
C LYS A 23 -22.10 -19.47 -0.92
N SER A 24 -20.90 -19.28 -1.47
CA SER A 24 -19.84 -18.47 -0.85
C SER A 24 -20.22 -17.00 -0.72
N ASP A 25 -21.11 -16.50 -1.58
CA ASP A 25 -21.47 -15.08 -1.63
C ASP A 25 -22.27 -14.66 -0.40
N GLU A 26 -23.00 -15.58 0.23
CA GLU A 26 -23.73 -15.33 1.49
C GLU A 26 -22.79 -14.86 2.60
N LYS A 27 -21.58 -15.44 2.68
CA LYS A 27 -20.57 -15.04 3.66
C LYS A 27 -20.03 -13.64 3.36
N ILE A 28 -19.89 -13.29 2.09
CA ILE A 28 -19.41 -11.97 1.66
C ILE A 28 -20.49 -10.93 1.96
N LEU A 29 -21.75 -11.19 1.59
CA LEU A 29 -22.90 -10.33 1.88
C LEU A 29 -23.09 -10.11 3.38
N ALA A 30 -22.98 -11.16 4.20
CA ALA A 30 -23.02 -11.05 5.65
C ALA A 30 -21.85 -10.22 6.21
N ALA A 31 -20.65 -10.38 5.65
CA ALA A 31 -19.48 -9.58 6.04
C ALA A 31 -19.60 -8.09 5.64
N MET A 32 -20.25 -7.79 4.50
CA MET A 32 -20.53 -6.42 4.06
C MET A 32 -21.61 -5.72 4.89
N ALA A 33 -22.60 -6.46 5.42
CA ALA A 33 -23.66 -5.90 6.25
C ALA A 33 -23.12 -5.25 7.53
N THR A 34 -21.93 -5.68 7.97
CA THR A 34 -21.17 -5.02 9.03
C THR A 34 -20.15 -4.09 8.37
N ARG A 35 -20.46 -2.79 8.24
CA ARG A 35 -19.42 -1.82 7.84
C ARG A 35 -18.28 -1.89 8.85
N LYS A 36 -17.09 -2.23 8.37
CA LYS A 36 -15.92 -2.40 9.23
C LYS A 36 -15.03 -1.16 9.26
N SER A 37 -15.08 -0.33 8.23
CA SER A 37 -14.19 0.81 8.13
C SER A 37 -14.71 2.01 8.93
N GLY A 38 -13.81 2.68 9.65
CA GLY A 38 -14.08 3.89 10.44
C GLY A 38 -13.97 5.18 9.62
N GLY A 39 -14.12 5.08 8.29
CA GLY A 39 -13.66 6.10 7.35
C GLY A 39 -12.24 5.80 6.88
N GLY A 40 -11.97 5.91 5.59
CA GLY A 40 -10.64 5.75 5.03
C GLY A 40 -9.68 6.79 5.59
N GLY A 41 -8.37 6.49 5.59
CA GLY A 41 -7.35 7.41 6.12
C GLY A 41 -7.29 8.79 5.45
N ALA A 42 -7.97 8.99 4.32
CA ALA A 42 -8.13 10.30 3.67
C ALA A 42 -9.20 11.18 4.35
N ALA A 43 -10.25 10.60 4.91
CA ALA A 43 -11.33 11.30 5.60
C ALA A 43 -11.04 11.45 7.11
N ASP A 44 -10.42 10.43 7.71
CA ASP A 44 -9.92 10.47 9.09
C ASP A 44 -8.59 9.71 9.20
N PRO A 45 -7.45 10.41 9.28
CA PRO A 45 -6.15 9.77 9.48
C PRO A 45 -6.09 8.90 10.75
N ALA A 46 -6.90 9.19 11.78
CA ALA A 46 -6.97 8.40 13.02
C ALA A 46 -7.73 7.08 12.87
N ALA A 47 -8.49 6.90 11.77
CA ALA A 47 -9.17 5.65 11.45
C ALA A 47 -8.20 4.55 10.99
N ILE A 48 -6.95 4.90 10.62
CA ILE A 48 -5.89 3.91 10.38
C ILE A 48 -5.35 3.40 11.71
N GLY A 49 -5.70 2.17 12.07
CA GLY A 49 -5.22 1.51 13.29
C GLY A 49 -3.73 1.14 13.25
N HIS A 50 -3.10 1.07 14.42
CA HIS A 50 -1.66 0.75 14.58
C HIS A 50 -1.30 -0.74 14.33
N HIS A 51 -2.27 -1.60 14.00
CA HIS A 51 -2.08 -3.05 13.90
C HIS A 51 -1.07 -3.46 12.82
N GLY A 52 -0.99 -2.71 11.71
CA GLY A 52 0.01 -2.94 10.65
C GLY A 52 1.43 -2.81 11.18
N HIS A 53 1.71 -1.69 11.85
CA HIS A 53 3.00 -1.44 12.50
C HIS A 53 3.33 -2.50 13.55
N ALA A 54 2.37 -2.85 14.40
CA ALA A 54 2.57 -3.87 15.44
C ALA A 54 3.00 -5.23 14.84
N ARG A 55 2.37 -5.66 13.74
CA ARG A 55 2.75 -6.88 13.03
C ARG A 55 4.15 -6.80 12.42
N GLN A 56 4.53 -5.64 11.88
CA GLN A 56 5.87 -5.44 11.31
C GLN A 56 6.96 -5.49 12.39
N PHE A 57 6.72 -4.89 13.56
CA PHE A 57 7.65 -5.03 14.70
C PHE A 57 7.75 -6.48 15.17
N GLN A 58 6.61 -7.17 15.27
CA GLN A 58 6.57 -8.57 15.68
C GLN A 58 7.40 -9.47 14.74
N ASP A 59 7.32 -9.24 13.43
CA ASP A 59 8.11 -9.94 12.41
C ASP A 59 9.61 -9.73 12.62
N VAL A 60 10.06 -8.48 12.76
CA VAL A 60 11.47 -8.14 13.01
C VAL A 60 12.00 -8.80 14.28
N LEU A 61 11.24 -8.73 15.38
CA LEU A 61 11.64 -9.34 16.65
C LEU A 61 11.73 -10.87 16.55
N ASN A 62 10.83 -11.50 15.80
CA ASN A 62 10.86 -12.95 15.59
C ASN A 62 12.04 -13.37 14.70
N ALA A 63 12.32 -12.61 13.65
CA ALA A 63 13.46 -12.81 12.76
C ALA A 63 14.79 -12.79 13.55
N ILE A 64 14.97 -11.78 14.41
CA ILE A 64 16.14 -11.68 15.30
C ILE A 64 16.24 -12.89 16.23
N LYS A 65 15.14 -13.25 16.92
CA LYS A 65 15.13 -14.38 17.88
C LYS A 65 15.45 -15.73 17.23
N ARG A 66 15.01 -15.93 15.99
CA ARG A 66 15.16 -17.21 15.27
C ARG A 66 16.39 -17.24 14.36
N GLY A 67 17.08 -16.11 14.18
CA GLY A 67 18.21 -16.01 13.26
C GLY A 67 17.81 -16.20 11.79
N VAL A 68 16.59 -15.81 11.41
CA VAL A 68 16.08 -15.90 10.04
C VAL A 68 15.84 -14.50 9.48
N PRO A 69 15.82 -14.32 8.15
CA PRO A 69 15.44 -13.04 7.56
C PRO A 69 14.02 -12.63 7.96
N PRO A 70 13.77 -11.32 8.18
CA PRO A 70 12.41 -10.81 8.31
C PRO A 70 11.66 -10.95 6.98
N SER A 71 10.34 -10.78 7.02
CA SER A 71 9.49 -10.79 5.82
C SER A 71 9.90 -9.74 4.80
N ILE A 72 10.45 -8.60 5.26
CA ILE A 72 11.00 -7.53 4.42
C ILE A 72 12.41 -7.20 4.91
N ASP A 73 13.41 -7.57 4.12
CA ASP A 73 14.82 -7.29 4.40
C ASP A 73 15.28 -5.94 3.79
N GLY A 74 16.56 -5.62 3.96
CA GLY A 74 17.13 -4.36 3.44
C GLY A 74 16.97 -4.20 1.93
N PRO A 75 17.35 -5.20 1.11
CA PRO A 75 17.12 -5.18 -0.33
C PRO A 75 15.65 -5.02 -0.74
N GLU A 76 14.72 -5.73 -0.10
CA GLU A 76 13.29 -5.59 -0.41
C GLU A 76 12.77 -4.20 -0.02
N GLY A 77 13.14 -3.71 1.17
CA GLY A 77 12.79 -2.36 1.62
C GLY A 77 13.33 -1.26 0.69
N ARG A 78 14.49 -1.47 0.06
CA ARG A 78 15.10 -0.54 -0.90
C ARG A 78 14.27 -0.37 -2.18
N ARG A 79 13.52 -1.39 -2.62
CA ARG A 79 12.69 -1.30 -3.85
C ARG A 79 11.65 -0.19 -3.77
N SER A 80 11.04 0.01 -2.61
CA SER A 80 10.10 1.11 -2.37
C SER A 80 10.78 2.48 -2.51
N VAL A 81 11.99 2.62 -1.97
CA VAL A 81 12.77 3.86 -2.04
C VAL A 81 13.20 4.14 -3.50
N GLU A 82 13.67 3.12 -4.21
CA GLU A 82 14.01 3.21 -5.63
C GLU A 82 12.83 3.70 -6.47
N LEU A 83 11.64 3.13 -6.25
CA LEU A 83 10.44 3.53 -6.98
C LEU A 83 10.09 5.00 -6.73
N ILE A 84 10.14 5.46 -5.47
CA ILE A 84 9.88 6.86 -5.11
C ILE A 84 10.90 7.78 -5.79
N LEU A 85 12.18 7.41 -5.76
CA LEU A 85 13.24 8.17 -6.43
C LEU A 85 13.05 8.21 -7.95
N ALA A 86 12.59 7.12 -8.57
CA ALA A 86 12.24 7.08 -9.99
C ALA A 86 11.05 8.00 -10.30
N VAL A 87 10.01 8.03 -9.47
CA VAL A 87 8.87 8.95 -9.63
C VAL A 87 9.35 10.41 -9.60
N TYR A 88 10.17 10.78 -8.62
CA TYR A 88 10.72 12.15 -8.57
C TYR A 88 11.59 12.48 -9.77
N LYS A 89 12.43 11.54 -10.21
CA LYS A 89 13.28 11.75 -11.38
C LYS A 89 12.47 11.86 -12.68
N ALA A 90 11.40 11.07 -12.82
CA ALA A 90 10.48 11.15 -13.95
C ALA A 90 9.76 12.52 -13.96
N ALA A 91 9.31 13.00 -12.79
CA ALA A 91 8.68 14.31 -12.66
C ALA A 91 9.64 15.46 -13.03
N GLU A 92 10.90 15.43 -12.59
CA GLU A 92 11.89 16.47 -12.93
C GLU A 92 12.29 16.48 -14.42
N THR A 93 12.23 15.32 -15.08
CA THR A 93 12.71 15.16 -16.47
C THR A 93 11.60 15.11 -17.50
N GLY A 94 10.36 14.89 -17.09
CA GLY A 94 9.22 14.64 -17.98
C GLY A 94 9.33 13.34 -18.78
N LYS A 95 10.18 12.39 -18.36
CA LYS A 95 10.48 11.16 -19.10
C LYS A 95 10.12 9.92 -18.30
N ALA A 96 9.64 8.90 -19.00
CA ALA A 96 9.54 7.55 -18.44
C ALA A 96 10.93 7.00 -18.12
N LEU A 97 11.04 6.27 -17.00
CA LEU A 97 12.28 5.64 -16.56
C LEU A 97 12.13 4.13 -16.56
N LYS A 98 13.24 3.43 -16.84
CA LYS A 98 13.33 1.99 -16.72
C LYS A 98 13.85 1.62 -15.34
N LEU A 99 13.23 0.64 -14.71
CA LEU A 99 13.69 0.02 -13.47
C LEU A 99 14.37 -1.33 -13.75
N PRO A 100 15.34 -1.75 -12.91
CA PRO A 100 15.90 -0.99 -11.79
C PRO A 100 16.79 0.18 -12.25
N LEU A 101 16.88 1.22 -11.42
CA LEU A 101 17.80 2.34 -11.60
C LEU A 101 19.25 1.86 -11.42
N ALA A 102 20.17 2.42 -12.21
CA ALA A 102 21.60 2.11 -12.07
C ALA A 102 22.19 2.60 -10.73
N SER A 103 21.66 3.71 -10.21
CA SER A 103 22.04 4.30 -8.92
C SER A 103 20.94 5.25 -8.43
N ASP A 104 21.01 5.68 -7.17
CA ASP A 104 20.13 6.73 -6.67
C ASP A 104 20.32 8.01 -7.49
N PRO A 105 19.24 8.62 -8.00
CA PRO A 105 19.33 9.82 -8.81
C PRO A 105 19.66 11.03 -7.94
N VAL A 106 20.49 11.93 -8.47
CA VAL A 106 20.64 13.28 -7.91
C VAL A 106 19.41 14.09 -8.34
N LEU A 107 18.57 14.44 -7.37
CA LEU A 107 17.36 15.23 -7.55
C LEU A 107 17.64 16.72 -7.29
N ARG A 108 17.01 17.61 -8.05
CA ARG A 108 17.07 19.07 -7.82
C ARG A 108 16.49 19.44 -6.47
N ALA A 109 15.41 18.76 -6.04
CA ALA A 109 14.80 18.94 -4.73
C ALA A 109 15.76 18.67 -3.55
N ARG A 110 16.86 17.93 -3.74
CA ARG A 110 17.88 17.76 -2.68
C ARG A 110 18.83 18.95 -2.53
N LYS A 111 18.92 19.84 -3.53
CA LYS A 111 19.77 21.04 -3.48
C LYS A 111 19.09 22.21 -2.76
N VAL A 112 17.76 22.21 -2.79
CA VAL A 112 16.92 23.18 -2.11
C VAL A 112 16.34 22.43 -0.92
N GLY A 113 16.99 22.48 0.24
CA GLY A 113 16.56 21.70 1.42
C GLY A 113 15.08 21.95 1.78
N VAL A 114 14.51 21.10 2.65
CA VAL A 114 13.10 21.21 3.09
C VAL A 114 12.77 22.57 3.74
N GLY A 115 13.79 23.33 4.14
CA GLY A 115 13.67 24.71 4.64
C GLY A 115 13.97 25.82 3.62
N GLY A 116 13.90 25.55 2.32
CA GLY A 116 14.17 26.52 1.25
C GLY A 116 12.96 27.34 0.78
N MET A 117 11.98 27.58 1.67
CA MET A 117 11.15 28.78 1.58
C MET A 117 11.91 29.96 2.18
#